data_AF-A0A160SXB5-F1
#
_entry.id   AF-A0A160SXB5-F1
#
_cell.length_a   1.000
_cell.length_b   1.000
_cell.length_c   1.000
_cell.angle_alpha   90.00
_cell.angle_beta   90.00
_cell.angle_gamma   90.00
#
_symmetry.space_group_name_H-M   'P 1'
#
loop_
_entity.id
_entity.type
_entity.pdbx_description
1 polymer ?
#
loop_
_entity_poly.entity_id
_entity_poly.type
_entity_poly.pdbx_seq_one_letter_code
_entity_poly.pdbx_strand_id
1 'polypeptide(L)'
;MKRENIVWGIFLILLGIGFLVYQLNPGLFGGFRWPLILVALGAIFTLGSLIGRVGGMMIPGLTLLGLGGIFYYQDSTGNWESWAYVWALLPALAGLGMVIGGLYDRELRQARGVGLMMFLGGLAAFAIFGGFFGLGPGILRYWPVLVILAGLWLLLQALRTKK
;
A
#
# COMPACT_ATOMS: atom_id res chain seq x y z
N MET A 1 -0.71 -4.25 33.29
CA MET A 1 -1.93 -5.09 33.22
C MET A 1 -3.23 -4.33 33.53
N LYS A 2 -3.61 -3.99 34.77
CA LYS A 2 -4.94 -3.35 35.03
C LYS A 2 -5.17 -2.00 34.34
N ARG A 3 -4.16 -1.12 34.27
CA ARG A 3 -4.27 0.20 33.60
C ARG A 3 -4.37 0.10 32.08
N GLU A 4 -3.69 -0.88 31.49
CA GLU A 4 -3.70 -1.14 30.05
C GLU A 4 -5.08 -1.60 29.58
N ASN A 5 -5.73 -2.48 30.36
CA ASN A 5 -7.10 -2.92 30.07
C ASN A 5 -8.12 -1.77 30.15
N ILE A 6 -7.90 -0.79 31.05
CA ILE A 6 -8.77 0.40 31.14
C ILE A 6 -8.60 1.29 29.91
N VAL A 7 -7.35 1.51 29.45
CA VAL A 7 -7.08 2.31 28.24
C VAL A 7 -7.73 1.68 27.02
N TRP A 8 -7.60 0.36 26.85
CA TRP A 8 -8.27 -0.36 25.77
C TRP A 8 -9.80 -0.33 25.89
N GLY A 9 -10.35 -0.46 27.10
CA GLY A 9 -11.79 -0.34 27.34
C GLY A 9 -12.34 1.04 26.96
N ILE A 10 -11.67 2.11 27.39
CA ILE A 10 -12.04 3.49 27.02
C ILE A 10 -11.94 3.69 25.51
N PHE A 11 -10.85 3.22 24.89
CA PHE A 11 -10.66 3.31 23.44
C PHE A 11 -11.81 2.64 22.68
N LEU A 12 -12.19 1.42 23.06
CA LEU A 12 -13.30 0.69 22.44
C LEU A 12 -14.65 1.39 22.64
N ILE A 13 -14.90 1.96 23.82
CA ILE A 13 -16.13 2.73 24.09
C ILE A 13 -16.20 3.95 23.18
N LEU A 14 -15.13 4.74 23.08
CA LEU A 14 -15.09 5.92 22.23
C LEU A 14 -15.26 5.57 20.75
N LEU A 15 -14.61 4.49 20.31
CA LEU A 15 -14.74 3.97 18.95
C LEU A 15 -16.17 3.51 18.64
N GLY A 16 -16.80 2.79 19.58
CA GLY A 16 -18.21 2.38 19.48
C GLY A 16 -19.18 3.57 19.44
N ILE A 17 -18.96 4.59 20.26
CA ILE A 17 -19.75 5.84 20.23
C ILE A 17 -19.61 6.51 18.86
N GLY A 18 -18.40 6.61 18.32
CA GLY A 18 -18.16 7.17 16.98
C GLY A 18 -18.93 6.43 15.89
N PHE A 19 -18.92 5.10 15.91
CA PHE A 19 -19.70 4.28 14.97
C PHE A 19 -21.21 4.45 15.14
N LEU A 20 -21.70 4.55 16.38
CA LEU A 20 -23.11 4.77 16.66
C LEU A 20 -23.58 6.15 16.13
N VAL A 21 -22.79 7.20 16.35
CA VAL A 21 -23.09 8.55 15.82
C VAL A 21 -23.10 8.54 14.29
N TYR A 22 -22.15 7.85 13.66
CA TYR A 22 -22.13 7.70 12.20
C TYR A 22 -23.39 7.00 11.66
N GLN A 23 -23.88 5.95 12.34
CA GLN A 23 -25.12 5.27 11.93
C GLN A 23 -26.37 6.13 12.13
N LEU A 24 -26.45 6.88 13.24
CA LEU A 24 -27.63 7.67 13.58
C LEU A 24 -27.71 8.97 12.78
N ASN A 25 -26.58 9.58 12.44
CA ASN A 25 -26.54 10.80 11.65
C ASN A 25 -25.33 10.81 10.68
N PRO A 26 -25.46 10.13 9.52
CA PRO A 26 -24.41 10.09 8.52
C PRO A 26 -24.00 11.48 8.00
N GLY A 27 -24.93 12.45 8.04
CA GLY A 27 -24.71 13.82 7.57
C GLY A 27 -23.66 14.59 8.38
N LEU A 28 -23.42 14.24 9.65
CA LEU A 28 -22.34 14.82 10.46
C LEU A 28 -20.94 14.51 9.91
N PHE A 29 -20.83 13.44 9.13
CA PHE A 29 -19.60 13.01 8.47
C PHE A 29 -19.66 13.25 6.95
N GLY A 30 -20.57 14.10 6.48
CA GLY A 30 -20.73 14.42 5.06
C GLY A 30 -19.45 14.96 4.44
N GLY A 31 -18.69 14.10 3.79
CA GLY A 31 -17.38 14.41 3.19
C GLY A 31 -16.22 13.57 3.74
N PHE A 32 -16.37 12.97 4.93
CA PHE A 32 -15.43 12.01 5.45
C PHE A 32 -15.65 10.64 4.81
N ARG A 33 -14.64 10.18 4.08
CA ARG A 33 -14.62 8.83 3.53
C ARG A 33 -13.68 7.98 4.37
N TRP A 34 -14.13 6.80 4.78
CA TRP A 34 -13.35 5.88 5.60
C TRP A 34 -11.94 5.56 5.05
N PRO A 35 -11.65 5.54 3.72
CA PRO A 35 -10.29 5.30 3.22
C PRO A 35 -9.30 6.39 3.63
N LEU A 36 -9.77 7.59 3.98
CA LEU A 36 -8.92 8.68 4.48
C LEU A 36 -8.24 8.33 5.81
N ILE A 37 -8.82 7.42 6.60
CA ILE A 37 -8.16 6.88 7.80
C ILE A 37 -6.88 6.14 7.41
N LEU A 38 -6.94 5.31 6.36
CA LEU A 38 -5.78 4.58 5.87
C LEU A 38 -4.73 5.51 5.27
N VAL A 39 -5.16 6.54 4.53
CA VAL A 39 -4.26 7.57 4.00
C VAL A 39 -3.55 8.30 5.16
N ALA A 40 -4.29 8.72 6.19
CA ALA A 40 -3.73 9.41 7.34
C ALA A 40 -2.74 8.52 8.12
N LEU A 41 -3.11 7.27 8.41
CA LEU A 41 -2.20 6.31 9.07
C LEU A 41 -0.96 6.04 8.22
N GLY A 42 -1.15 5.81 6.92
CA GLY A 42 -0.04 5.61 5.98
C GLY A 42 0.90 6.82 5.94
N ALA A 43 0.37 8.04 5.91
CA ALA A 43 1.15 9.26 5.99
C ALA A 43 1.93 9.36 7.32
N ILE A 44 1.32 9.01 8.46
CA ILE A 44 2.01 8.98 9.75
C ILE A 44 3.18 8.00 9.72
N PHE A 45 2.99 6.78 9.23
CA PHE A 45 4.07 5.79 9.12
C PHE A 45 5.18 6.23 8.16
N THR A 46 4.82 6.76 7.00
CA THR A 46 5.78 7.27 6.00
C THR A 46 6.58 8.45 6.55
N LEU A 47 5.93 9.44 7.16
CA LEU A 47 6.59 10.59 7.77
C LEU A 47 7.46 10.16 8.97
N GLY A 48 6.95 9.29 9.83
CA GLY A 48 7.71 8.71 10.94
C GLY A 48 8.95 7.96 10.45
N SER A 49 8.85 7.23 9.34
CA SER A 49 9.98 6.56 8.71
C SER A 49 11.04 7.54 8.21
N LEU A 50 10.63 8.62 7.54
CA LEU A 50 11.54 9.62 6.98
C LEU A 50 12.23 10.45 8.07
N ILE A 51 11.46 10.90 9.06
CA ILE A 51 11.96 11.73 10.17
C ILE A 51 12.86 10.90 11.10
N GLY A 52 12.38 9.73 11.51
CA GLY A 52 13.12 8.83 12.40
C GLY A 52 14.23 8.04 11.72
N ARG A 53 14.30 8.08 10.38
CA ARG A 53 15.18 7.24 9.56
C ARG A 53 15.06 5.73 9.83
N VAL A 54 13.88 5.28 10.25
CA VAL A 54 13.56 3.87 10.49
C VAL A 54 12.84 3.33 9.25
N GLY A 55 13.58 2.68 8.37
CA GLY A 55 13.11 2.23 7.06
C GLY A 55 11.97 1.21 7.16
N GLY A 56 11.95 0.39 8.21
CA GLY A 56 10.89 -0.59 8.44
C GLY A 56 9.48 0.01 8.45
N MET A 57 9.32 1.26 8.91
CA MET A 57 8.02 1.97 8.92
C MET A 57 7.54 2.41 7.53
N MET A 58 8.43 2.47 6.54
CA MET A 58 8.06 2.83 5.16
C MET A 58 7.19 1.74 4.51
N ILE A 59 7.38 0.48 4.91
CA ILE A 59 6.62 -0.67 4.40
C ILE A 59 5.12 -0.54 4.71
N PRO A 60 4.69 -0.46 5.99
CA PRO A 60 3.28 -0.22 6.31
C PRO A 60 2.80 1.16 5.83
N GLY A 61 3.67 2.18 5.80
CA GLY A 61 3.32 3.52 5.31
C GLY A 61 2.83 3.52 3.86
N LEU A 62 3.63 3.00 2.92
CA LEU A 62 3.24 2.95 1.50
C LEU A 62 2.11 1.95 1.24
N THR A 63 2.06 0.85 2.00
CA THR A 63 0.96 -0.13 1.89
C THR A 63 -0.38 0.52 2.27
N LEU A 64 -0.44 1.24 3.39
CA LEU A 64 -1.65 1.93 3.85
C LEU A 64 -2.02 3.12 2.96
N LEU A 65 -1.05 3.89 2.48
CA LEU A 65 -1.30 4.96 1.50
C LEU A 65 -1.90 4.40 0.21
N GLY A 66 -1.34 3.32 -0.31
CA GLY A 66 -1.85 2.66 -1.51
C GLY A 66 -3.25 2.07 -1.30
N LEU A 67 -3.48 1.36 -0.19
CA LEU A 67 -4.82 0.87 0.19
C LEU A 67 -5.83 2.01 0.31
N GLY A 68 -5.45 3.10 0.99
CA GLY A 68 -6.28 4.28 1.13
C GLY A 68 -6.64 4.89 -0.22
N GLY A 69 -5.68 5.01 -1.14
CA GLY A 69 -5.94 5.48 -2.51
C GLY A 69 -6.84 4.55 -3.32
N ILE A 70 -6.59 3.24 -3.25
CA ILE A 70 -7.41 2.21 -3.91
C ILE A 70 -8.85 2.27 -3.41
N PHE A 71 -9.04 2.23 -2.10
CA PHE A 71 -10.37 2.24 -1.52
C PHE A 71 -11.06 3.59 -1.67
N TYR A 72 -10.33 4.71 -1.68
CA TYR A 72 -10.89 6.01 -2.02
C TYR A 72 -11.44 6.01 -3.45
N TYR A 73 -10.70 5.45 -4.41
CA TYR A 73 -11.15 5.30 -5.79
C TYR A 73 -12.39 4.40 -5.88
N GLN A 74 -12.40 3.25 -5.21
CA GLN A 74 -13.53 2.30 -5.25
C GLN A 74 -14.78 2.86 -4.57
N ASP A 75 -14.62 3.50 -3.42
CA ASP A 75 -15.69 4.17 -2.67
C ASP A 75 -16.27 5.37 -3.44
N SER A 76 -15.46 6.04 -4.29
CA SER A 76 -15.92 7.20 -5.09
C SER A 76 -16.54 6.82 -6.44
N THR A 77 -16.06 5.75 -7.07
CA THR A 77 -16.52 5.32 -8.39
C THR A 77 -17.52 4.17 -8.35
N GLY A 78 -17.63 3.47 -7.21
CA GLY A 78 -18.40 2.23 -7.09
C GLY A 78 -17.74 1.03 -7.76
N ASN A 79 -16.54 1.17 -8.35
CA ASN A 79 -15.84 0.11 -9.06
C ASN A 79 -15.16 -0.90 -8.12
N TRP A 80 -15.95 -1.55 -7.27
CA TRP A 80 -15.46 -2.58 -6.34
C TRP A 80 -15.00 -3.84 -7.05
N GLU A 81 -15.49 -4.12 -8.26
CA GLU A 81 -15.05 -5.23 -9.11
C GLU A 81 -13.56 -5.15 -9.45
N SER A 82 -12.99 -3.93 -9.51
CA SER A 82 -11.54 -3.76 -9.67
C SER A 82 -10.71 -4.43 -8.57
N TRP A 83 -11.30 -4.74 -7.41
CA TRP A 83 -10.66 -5.52 -6.36
C TRP A 83 -10.23 -6.91 -6.82
N ALA A 84 -10.80 -7.47 -7.90
CA ALA A 84 -10.36 -8.75 -8.46
C ALA A 84 -8.89 -8.76 -8.90
N TYR A 85 -8.31 -7.59 -9.20
CA TYR A 85 -6.94 -7.47 -9.69
C TYR A 85 -6.10 -6.40 -8.98
N VAL A 86 -6.70 -5.30 -8.50
CA VAL A 86 -5.99 -4.18 -7.86
C VAL A 86 -5.28 -4.59 -6.56
N TRP A 87 -5.80 -5.58 -5.82
CA TRP A 87 -5.17 -6.08 -4.59
C TRP A 87 -3.75 -6.61 -4.82
N ALA A 88 -3.43 -7.05 -6.03
CA ALA A 88 -2.10 -7.55 -6.38
C ALA A 88 -1.02 -6.44 -6.34
N LEU A 89 -1.42 -5.18 -6.23
CA LEU A 89 -0.51 -4.06 -5.95
C LEU A 89 0.00 -4.08 -4.49
N LEU A 90 -0.61 -4.81 -3.56
CA LEU A 90 -0.20 -4.80 -2.15
C LEU A 90 1.24 -5.32 -1.93
N PRO A 91 1.64 -6.50 -2.48
CA PRO A 91 3.04 -6.90 -2.47
C PRO A 91 3.95 -5.86 -3.12
N ALA A 92 3.46 -5.17 -4.17
CA ALA A 92 4.26 -4.17 -4.83
C ALA A 92 4.51 -2.95 -3.95
N LEU A 93 3.48 -2.42 -3.30
CA LEU A 93 3.58 -1.29 -2.38
C LEU A 93 4.47 -1.63 -1.18
N ALA A 94 4.35 -2.83 -0.61
CA ALA A 94 5.24 -3.30 0.45
C ALA A 94 6.70 -3.39 -0.03
N GLY A 95 6.93 -3.97 -1.21
CA GLY A 95 8.24 -4.06 -1.84
C GLY A 95 8.86 -2.70 -2.13
N LEU A 96 8.07 -1.74 -2.61
CA LEU A 96 8.49 -0.35 -2.80
C LEU A 96 8.89 0.28 -1.46
N GLY A 97 8.16 -0.01 -0.39
CA GLY A 97 8.50 0.45 0.95
C GLY A 97 9.84 -0.10 1.44
N MET A 98 10.15 -1.36 1.15
CA MET A 98 11.47 -1.94 1.44
C MET A 98 12.58 -1.28 0.63
N VAL A 99 12.34 -1.01 -0.66
CA VAL A 99 13.32 -0.36 -1.55
C VAL A 99 13.63 1.05 -1.06
N ILE A 100 12.60 1.86 -0.81
CA ILE A 100 12.73 3.25 -0.36
C ILE A 100 13.31 3.30 1.05
N GLY A 101 12.79 2.50 1.98
CA GLY A 101 13.30 2.43 3.35
C GLY A 101 14.78 2.05 3.41
N GLY A 102 15.22 1.12 2.57
CA GLY A 102 16.63 0.70 2.48
C GLY A 102 17.58 1.73 1.84
N LEU A 103 17.08 2.89 1.37
CA LEU A 103 17.93 3.98 0.90
C LEU A 103 18.59 4.71 2.07
N TYR A 104 17.90 4.85 3.19
CA TYR A 104 18.38 5.58 4.38
C TYR A 104 18.57 4.67 5.61
N ASP A 105 17.89 3.53 5.68
CA ASP A 105 18.07 2.54 6.74
C ASP A 105 19.09 1.46 6.32
N ARG A 106 20.14 1.29 7.13
CA ARG A 106 21.20 0.31 6.86
C ARG A 106 20.73 -1.12 7.09
N GLU A 107 19.86 -1.37 8.06
CA GLU A 107 19.35 -2.70 8.37
C GLU A 107 18.43 -3.20 7.25
N LEU A 108 17.64 -2.30 6.67
CA LEU A 108 16.75 -2.62 5.55
C LEU A 108 17.45 -2.65 4.18
N ARG A 109 18.71 -2.21 4.11
CA ARG A 109 19.48 -2.14 2.86
C ARG A 109 19.59 -3.48 2.13
N GLN A 110 19.73 -4.57 2.90
CA GLN A 110 19.81 -5.94 2.40
C GLN A 110 18.47 -6.44 1.84
N ALA A 111 17.35 -5.92 2.35
CA ALA A 111 16.02 -6.29 1.91
C ALA A 111 15.61 -5.64 0.57
N ARG A 112 16.36 -4.67 0.05
CA ARG A 112 16.03 -3.97 -1.21
C ARG A 112 15.92 -4.90 -2.42
N GLY A 113 16.72 -5.96 -2.47
CA GLY A 113 16.65 -6.97 -3.54
C GLY A 113 15.30 -7.70 -3.54
N VAL A 114 14.91 -8.20 -2.37
CA VAL A 114 13.61 -8.83 -2.13
C VAL A 114 12.47 -7.85 -2.38
N GLY A 115 12.60 -6.62 -1.88
CA GLY A 115 11.61 -5.55 -2.09
C GLY A 115 11.39 -5.23 -3.57
N LEU A 116 12.45 -5.20 -4.38
CA LEU A 116 12.34 -5.00 -5.81
C LEU A 116 11.68 -6.20 -6.52
N MET A 117 11.99 -7.42 -6.12
CA MET A 117 11.30 -8.62 -6.62
C MET A 117 9.82 -8.59 -6.27
N MET A 118 9.45 -8.19 -5.06
CA MET A 118 8.05 -8.03 -4.64
C MET A 118 7.34 -6.91 -5.41
N PHE A 119 8.03 -5.78 -5.65
CA PHE A 119 7.54 -4.69 -6.49
C PHE A 119 7.19 -5.16 -7.89
N LEU A 120 8.16 -5.77 -8.57
CA LEU A 120 7.98 -6.25 -9.94
C LEU A 120 6.97 -7.40 -10.01
N GLY A 121 7.00 -8.33 -9.05
CA GLY A 121 6.08 -9.46 -8.97
C GLY A 121 4.64 -9.02 -8.75
N GLY A 122 4.39 -8.05 -7.86
CA GLY A 122 3.06 -7.48 -7.64
C GLY A 122 2.54 -6.71 -8.86
N LEU A 123 3.40 -5.94 -9.54
CA LEU A 123 3.03 -5.28 -10.81
C LEU A 123 2.69 -6.29 -11.91
N ALA A 124 3.47 -7.37 -12.03
CA ALA A 124 3.20 -8.45 -12.96
C ALA A 124 1.86 -9.13 -12.64
N ALA A 125 1.61 -9.47 -11.38
CA ALA A 125 0.36 -10.07 -10.93
C ALA A 125 -0.84 -9.14 -11.19
N PHE A 126 -0.71 -7.84 -10.91
CA PHE A 126 -1.75 -6.84 -11.22
C PHE A 126 -2.08 -6.82 -12.71
N ALA A 127 -1.07 -6.83 -13.59
CA ALA A 127 -1.31 -6.83 -15.03
C ALA A 127 -1.91 -8.14 -15.55
N ILE A 128 -1.44 -9.28 -15.02
CA ILE A 128 -1.99 -10.60 -15.36
C ILE A 128 -3.46 -10.65 -14.95
N PHE A 129 -3.76 -10.44 -13.67
CA PHE A 129 -5.14 -10.50 -13.17
C PHE A 129 -6.01 -9.43 -13.80
N GLY A 130 -5.49 -8.22 -13.98
CA GLY A 130 -6.25 -7.17 -14.65
C GLY A 130 -6.59 -7.53 -16.09
N GLY A 131 -5.69 -8.20 -16.82
CA GLY A 131 -5.98 -8.75 -18.14
C GLY A 131 -7.13 -9.75 -18.17
N PHE A 132 -7.24 -10.59 -17.14
CA PHE A 132 -8.32 -11.58 -17.05
C PHE A 132 -9.64 -11.03 -16.50
N PHE A 133 -9.58 -10.06 -15.59
CA PHE A 133 -10.74 -9.68 -14.74
C PHE A 133 -11.26 -8.26 -14.96
N GLY A 134 -10.80 -7.51 -15.97
CA GLY A 134 -11.50 -6.29 -16.40
C GLY A 134 -10.68 -5.00 -16.48
N LEU A 135 -9.35 -5.06 -16.60
CA LEU A 135 -8.61 -3.91 -17.13
C LEU A 135 -9.06 -3.66 -18.57
N GLY A 136 -9.53 -2.45 -18.85
CA GLY A 136 -9.93 -2.07 -20.20
C GLY A 136 -8.78 -2.20 -21.21
N PRO A 137 -9.07 -2.42 -22.51
CA PRO A 137 -8.06 -2.57 -23.56
C PRO A 137 -7.05 -1.41 -23.61
N GLY A 138 -7.49 -0.20 -23.24
CA GLY A 138 -6.68 1.00 -23.20
C GLY A 138 -5.58 1.00 -22.12
N ILE A 139 -5.71 0.21 -21.05
CA ILE A 139 -4.65 0.04 -20.04
C ILE A 139 -3.79 -1.17 -20.40
N LEU A 140 -4.41 -2.26 -20.87
CA LEU A 140 -3.69 -3.49 -21.23
C LEU A 140 -2.66 -3.28 -22.33
N ARG A 141 -2.84 -2.33 -23.24
CA ARG A 141 -1.84 -1.97 -24.27
C ARG A 141 -0.44 -1.65 -23.70
N TYR A 142 -0.33 -1.28 -22.43
CA TYR A 142 0.94 -0.92 -21.78
C TYR A 142 1.65 -2.11 -21.11
N TRP A 143 1.14 -3.34 -21.25
CA TRP A 143 1.82 -4.56 -20.77
C TRP A 143 3.30 -4.69 -21.19
N PRO A 144 3.77 -4.21 -22.36
CA PRO A 144 5.19 -4.33 -22.74
C PRO A 144 6.12 -3.56 -21.78
N VAL A 145 5.63 -2.54 -21.08
CA VAL A 145 6.42 -1.79 -20.09
C VAL A 145 6.93 -2.71 -18.98
N LEU A 146 6.12 -3.68 -18.55
CA LEU A 146 6.52 -4.63 -17.50
C LEU A 146 7.63 -5.55 -17.97
N VAL A 147 7.57 -6.00 -19.23
CA VAL A 147 8.63 -6.82 -19.84
C VAL A 147 9.92 -6.02 -19.96
N ILE A 148 9.85 -4.75 -20.35
CA ILE A 148 11.00 -3.84 -20.43
C ILE A 148 11.64 -3.69 -19.05
N LEU A 149 10.84 -3.42 -18.01
CA LEU A 149 11.34 -3.26 -16.65
C LEU A 149 11.98 -4.54 -16.10
N ALA A 150 11.37 -5.71 -16.36
CA ALA A 150 11.94 -7.00 -16.00
C ALA A 150 13.27 -7.25 -16.72
N GLY A 151 13.36 -6.95 -18.02
CA GLY A 151 14.60 -7.06 -18.81
C GLY A 151 15.71 -6.14 -18.28
N LEU A 152 15.40 -4.88 -17.99
CA LEU A 152 16.35 -3.94 -17.39
C LEU A 152 16.86 -4.42 -16.03
N TRP A 153 15.98 -5.02 -15.22
CA TRP A 153 16.37 -5.57 -13.92
C TRP A 153 17.32 -6.77 -14.04
N LEU A 154 17.07 -7.69 -14.99
CA LEU A 154 17.97 -8.80 -15.28
C LEU A 154 19.35 -8.30 -15.75
N LEU A 155 19.37 -7.29 -16.63
CA LEU A 155 20.61 -6.65 -17.08
C LEU A 155 21.39 -6.02 -15.91
N LEU A 156 20.72 -5.29 -15.02
CA LEU A 156 21.35 -4.66 -13.86
C LEU A 156 21.95 -5.70 -12.90
N GLN A 157 21.30 -6.84 -12.72
CA GLN A 157 21.87 -7.93 -11.92
C GLN A 157 23.07 -8.57 -12.59
N ALA A 158 22.97 -8.91 -13.87
CA ALA A 158 24.08 -9.50 -14.62
C ALA A 158 25.34 -8.62 -14.59
N LEU A 159 25.18 -7.30 -14.63
CA LEU A 159 26.27 -6.34 -14.52
C LEU A 159 26.86 -6.23 -13.10
N ARG A 160 26.06 -6.49 -12.05
CA ARG A 160 26.51 -6.49 -10.65
C ARG A 160 27.26 -7.77 -10.27
N THR A 161 26.93 -8.91 -10.87
CA THR A 161 27.61 -10.20 -10.61
C THR A 161 29.01 -10.28 -11.23
N LYS A 162 29.36 -9.35 -12.13
CA LYS A 162 30.69 -9.28 -12.79
C LYS A 162 31.74 -8.45 -12.04
N LYS A 163 31.42 -7.93 -10.85
CA LYS A 163 32.35 -7.26 -9.93
C LYS A 163 32.47 -8.06 -8.65
#